data_AF-A0A916T4M0-F1
#
_entry.id   AF-A0A916T4M0-F1
#
_cell.length_a   1.000
_cell.length_b   1.000
_cell.length_c   1.000
_cell.angle_alpha   90.00
_cell.angle_beta   90.00
_cell.angle_gamma   90.00
#
_symmetry.space_group_name_H-M   'P 1'
#
loop_
_entity.id
_entity.type
_entity.pdbx_description
1 polymer ?
#
loop_
_entity_poly.entity_id
_entity_poly.type
_entity_poly.pdbx_seq_one_letter_code
_entity_poly.pdbx_strand_id
1 'polypeptide(L)'
;MTRWLPALALISLAGCGSSEGVQNEAVAGGAGAQLEAAAVGQGLVGDPQSGSPIGSWAREGDRLCIADGAGGAQRIGIVSDYGDGQGCDAGGTLVRQGQRLRVTLGACRFEASYNGDRIVFPGVMPPECEQLCRGRASLAGLEVDRQSESASEAATLRLRGGKRPCE
;
A
#
# COMPACT_ATOMS: atom_id res chain seq x y z
N MET A 1 -35.97 61.78 25.11
CA MET A 1 -34.92 60.87 25.61
C MET A 1 -35.48 59.46 25.57
N THR A 2 -35.38 58.81 24.41
CA THR A 2 -36.05 57.54 24.13
C THR A 2 -34.97 56.48 23.96
N ARG A 3 -34.92 55.54 24.90
CA ARG A 3 -33.93 54.45 24.94
C ARG A 3 -34.24 53.44 23.84
N TRP A 4 -33.32 53.25 22.91
CA TRP A 4 -33.30 52.10 21.99
C TRP A 4 -32.07 51.24 22.32
N LEU A 5 -32.34 50.03 22.80
CA LEU A 5 -31.44 48.87 22.72
C LEU A 5 -32.15 47.86 21.83
N PRO A 6 -31.47 47.38 20.78
CA PRO A 6 -31.45 45.93 20.53
C PRO A 6 -30.02 45.47 20.21
N ALA A 7 -29.46 44.59 21.03
CA ALA A 7 -29.58 43.13 20.91
C ALA A 7 -28.38 42.57 20.14
N LEU A 8 -27.34 42.25 20.91
CA LEU A 8 -26.16 41.52 20.50
C LEU A 8 -26.59 40.08 20.14
N ALA A 9 -26.57 39.74 18.85
CA ALA A 9 -26.81 38.38 18.40
C ALA A 9 -25.57 37.52 18.72
N LEU A 10 -25.64 36.74 19.80
CA LEU A 10 -24.70 35.65 20.05
C LEU A 10 -24.93 34.55 19.01
N ILE A 11 -23.99 34.43 18.07
CA ILE A 11 -23.87 33.24 17.21
C ILE A 11 -23.17 32.17 18.04
N SER A 12 -23.95 31.26 18.61
CA SER A 12 -23.43 30.03 19.20
C SER A 12 -22.94 29.11 18.10
N LEU A 13 -21.61 28.98 17.96
CA LEU A 13 -21.00 27.86 17.24
C LEU A 13 -21.38 26.58 17.98
N ALA A 14 -22.37 25.86 17.46
CA ALA A 14 -22.56 24.45 17.77
C ALA A 14 -21.30 23.73 17.26
N GLY A 15 -20.40 23.38 18.17
CA GLY A 15 -19.31 22.46 17.87
C GLY A 15 -19.91 21.16 17.37
N CYS A 16 -19.59 20.79 16.13
CA CYS A 16 -19.76 19.42 15.66
C CYS A 16 -19.04 18.51 16.65
N GLY A 17 -19.80 17.60 17.26
CA GLY A 17 -19.30 16.68 18.26
C GLY A 17 -18.04 15.97 17.77
N SER A 18 -17.05 15.93 18.66
CA SER A 18 -15.94 15.00 18.58
C SER A 18 -16.51 13.59 18.50
N SER A 19 -16.38 12.95 17.35
CA SER A 19 -16.57 11.51 17.21
C SER A 19 -15.39 10.81 17.88
N GLU A 20 -15.40 10.75 19.21
CA GLU A 20 -14.59 9.81 19.97
C GLU A 20 -15.10 8.39 19.67
N GLY A 21 -14.20 7.56 19.14
CA GLY A 21 -14.26 6.11 19.28
C GLY A 21 -15.24 5.37 18.39
N VAL A 22 -14.79 5.00 17.19
CA VAL A 22 -14.86 3.59 16.79
C VAL A 22 -13.54 3.25 16.10
N GLN A 23 -12.54 2.84 16.89
CA GLN A 23 -11.49 1.99 16.36
C GLN A 23 -12.18 0.69 15.96
N ASN A 24 -12.65 0.61 14.72
CA ASN A 24 -13.16 -0.61 14.14
C ASN A 24 -11.93 -1.46 13.79
N GLU A 25 -11.24 -1.94 14.81
CA GLU A 25 -10.39 -3.11 14.67
C GLU A 25 -11.33 -4.20 14.15
N ALA A 26 -11.17 -4.55 12.87
CA ALA A 26 -11.89 -5.64 12.26
C ALA A 26 -11.57 -6.91 13.05
N VAL A 27 -12.39 -7.20 14.06
CA VAL A 27 -12.27 -8.42 14.86
C VAL A 27 -12.45 -9.56 13.88
N ALA A 28 -11.42 -10.38 13.71
CA ALA A 28 -11.51 -11.60 12.92
C ALA A 28 -12.70 -12.42 13.44
N GLY A 29 -13.76 -12.55 12.62
CA GLY A 29 -15.01 -13.23 12.97
C GLY A 29 -16.23 -12.34 13.25
N GLY A 30 -16.09 -11.01 13.23
CA GLY A 30 -17.21 -10.07 13.34
C GLY A 30 -18.18 -10.13 12.15
N ALA A 31 -19.35 -9.47 12.28
CA ALA A 31 -20.39 -9.44 11.25
C ALA A 31 -19.85 -9.01 9.87
N GLY A 32 -18.94 -8.03 9.83
CA GLY A 32 -18.27 -7.63 8.58
C GLY A 32 -17.46 -8.76 7.94
N ALA A 33 -16.66 -9.50 8.72
CA ALA A 33 -15.89 -10.63 8.21
C ALA A 33 -16.77 -11.77 7.67
N GLN A 34 -17.96 -11.98 8.27
CA GLN A 34 -18.93 -12.97 7.81
C GLN A 34 -19.59 -12.55 6.49
N LEU A 35 -19.90 -11.27 6.33
CA LEU A 35 -20.42 -10.71 5.08
C LEU A 35 -19.39 -10.83 3.95
N GLU A 36 -18.14 -10.47 4.22
CA GLU A 36 -17.04 -10.63 3.26
C GLU A 36 -16.84 -12.10 2.86
N ALA A 37 -16.82 -13.03 3.83
CA ALA A 37 -16.69 -14.45 3.54
C ALA A 37 -17.85 -14.99 2.68
N ALA A 38 -19.09 -14.55 2.94
CA ALA A 38 -20.25 -14.91 2.13
C ALA A 38 -20.18 -14.33 0.72
N ALA A 39 -19.77 -13.06 0.57
CA ALA A 39 -19.61 -12.41 -0.72
C ALA A 39 -18.52 -13.08 -1.57
N VAL A 40 -17.39 -13.45 -0.95
CA VAL A 40 -16.35 -14.27 -1.58
C VAL A 40 -16.89 -15.64 -2.00
N GLY A 41 -17.64 -16.32 -1.14
CA GLY A 41 -18.26 -17.62 -1.46
C GLY A 41 -19.28 -17.56 -2.61
N GLN A 42 -19.89 -16.40 -2.86
CA GLN A 42 -20.78 -16.13 -3.99
C GLN A 42 -20.05 -15.58 -5.23
N GLY A 43 -18.73 -15.37 -5.15
CA GLY A 43 -17.93 -14.79 -6.23
C GLY A 43 -18.21 -13.30 -6.50
N LEU A 44 -18.86 -12.62 -5.55
CA LEU A 44 -19.14 -11.17 -5.63
C LEU A 44 -17.92 -10.32 -5.31
N VAL A 45 -17.01 -10.85 -4.48
CA VAL A 45 -15.73 -10.25 -4.08
C VAL A 45 -14.63 -11.28 -4.35
N GLY A 46 -13.47 -10.83 -4.86
CA GLY A 46 -12.32 -11.71 -5.09
C GLY A 46 -11.76 -12.23 -3.77
N ASP A 47 -11.44 -13.52 -3.69
CA ASP A 47 -10.81 -14.07 -2.49
C ASP A 47 -9.37 -13.52 -2.33
N PRO A 48 -9.09 -12.73 -1.30
CA PRO A 48 -7.77 -12.14 -1.06
C PRO A 48 -6.69 -13.20 -0.76
N GLN A 49 -7.07 -14.43 -0.42
CA GLN A 49 -6.15 -15.56 -0.29
C GLN A 49 -5.85 -16.25 -1.62
N SER A 50 -6.80 -16.26 -2.56
CA SER A 50 -6.64 -16.91 -3.87
C SER A 50 -5.84 -16.12 -4.90
N GLY A 51 -5.88 -14.78 -4.84
CA GLY A 51 -5.33 -13.91 -5.89
C GLY A 51 -3.80 -13.96 -5.98
N SER A 52 -3.25 -14.13 -7.18
CA SER A 52 -1.80 -14.04 -7.40
C SER A 52 -1.34 -12.58 -7.23
N PRO A 53 -0.21 -12.30 -6.54
CA PRO A 53 0.32 -10.94 -6.46
C PRO A 53 1.03 -10.51 -7.76
N ILE A 54 1.16 -11.40 -8.75
CA ILE A 54 1.74 -11.09 -10.07
C ILE A 54 0.96 -9.95 -10.72
N GLY A 55 1.70 -9.02 -11.33
CA GLY A 55 1.12 -7.86 -12.01
C GLY A 55 1.90 -6.57 -11.81
N SER A 56 1.30 -5.48 -12.29
CA SER A 56 1.74 -4.11 -12.09
C SER A 56 0.92 -3.46 -10.97
N TRP A 57 1.60 -2.66 -10.18
CA TRP A 57 1.09 -2.00 -8.98
C TRP A 57 1.53 -0.55 -9.00
N ALA A 58 0.65 0.36 -8.66
CA ALA A 58 1.00 1.77 -8.64
C ALA A 58 0.11 2.58 -7.70
N ARG A 59 0.68 3.67 -7.21
CA ARG A 59 -0.05 4.79 -6.62
C ARG A 59 0.82 6.03 -6.74
N GLU A 60 0.30 7.07 -7.38
CA GLU A 60 1.04 8.33 -7.58
C GLU A 60 2.43 8.12 -8.22
N GLY A 61 3.51 8.48 -7.49
CA GLY A 61 4.90 8.30 -7.91
C GLY A 61 5.49 6.91 -7.63
N ASP A 62 4.74 6.06 -6.92
CA ASP A 62 5.15 4.72 -6.52
C ASP A 62 4.68 3.69 -7.54
N ARG A 63 5.61 2.84 -7.97
CA ARG A 63 5.39 1.76 -8.92
C ARG A 63 6.09 0.51 -8.46
N LEU A 64 5.41 -0.61 -8.59
CA LEU A 64 5.91 -1.92 -8.20
C LEU A 64 5.50 -2.94 -9.27
N CYS A 65 6.39 -3.90 -9.53
CA CYS A 65 6.09 -5.04 -10.39
C CYS A 65 6.33 -6.33 -9.62
N ILE A 66 5.51 -7.34 -9.88
CA ILE A 66 5.69 -8.70 -9.39
C ILE A 66 5.57 -9.65 -10.57
N ALA A 67 6.55 -10.55 -10.71
CA ALA A 67 6.56 -11.55 -11.76
C ALA A 67 7.00 -12.90 -11.22
N ASP A 68 6.75 -13.96 -11.98
CA ASP A 68 7.26 -15.29 -11.66
C ASP A 68 8.79 -15.27 -11.53
N GLY A 69 9.28 -16.05 -10.56
CA GLY A 69 10.70 -16.27 -10.34
C GLY A 69 11.02 -17.76 -10.22
N ALA A 70 12.22 -18.06 -9.74
CA ALA A 70 12.69 -19.44 -9.57
C ALA A 70 12.59 -19.90 -8.11
N GLY A 71 12.41 -21.21 -7.90
CA GLY A 71 12.50 -21.81 -6.57
C GLY A 71 11.43 -21.37 -5.57
N GLY A 72 10.24 -20.98 -6.04
CA GLY A 72 9.12 -20.55 -5.19
C GLY A 72 9.22 -19.10 -4.69
N ALA A 73 10.28 -18.37 -5.03
CA ALA A 73 10.36 -16.93 -4.84
C ALA A 73 9.92 -16.20 -6.13
N GLN A 74 9.08 -15.20 -5.98
CA GLN A 74 8.68 -14.31 -7.08
C GLN A 74 9.68 -13.16 -7.18
N ARG A 75 9.80 -12.56 -8.36
CA ARG A 75 10.62 -11.38 -8.58
C ARG A 75 9.81 -10.14 -8.26
N ILE A 76 10.47 -9.14 -7.68
CA ILE A 76 9.87 -7.84 -7.34
C ILE A 76 10.76 -6.71 -7.81
N GLY A 77 10.14 -5.66 -8.35
CA GLY A 77 10.76 -4.38 -8.63
C GLY A 77 9.98 -3.25 -7.98
N ILE A 78 10.68 -2.24 -7.47
CA ILE A 78 10.10 -1.07 -6.81
C ILE A 78 10.78 0.16 -7.38
N VAL A 79 9.98 1.16 -7.74
CA VAL A 79 10.41 2.50 -8.11
C VAL A 79 9.49 3.48 -7.42
N SER A 80 10.06 4.34 -6.59
CA SER A 80 9.35 5.43 -5.95
C SER A 80 10.04 6.74 -6.35
N ASP A 81 9.27 7.66 -6.94
CA ASP A 81 9.75 8.95 -7.40
C ASP A 81 9.12 10.09 -6.60
N TYR A 82 9.95 10.80 -5.85
CA TYR A 82 9.56 11.96 -5.03
C TYR A 82 9.87 13.30 -5.73
N GLY A 83 10.33 13.27 -6.99
CA GLY A 83 10.79 14.46 -7.71
C GLY A 83 12.19 14.91 -7.29
N ASP A 84 12.76 15.85 -8.05
CA ASP A 84 14.09 16.45 -7.81
C ASP A 84 15.23 15.43 -7.63
N GLY A 85 15.11 14.28 -8.30
CA GLY A 85 16.06 13.19 -8.19
C GLY A 85 16.02 12.45 -6.85
N GLN A 86 15.04 12.73 -5.98
CA GLN A 86 14.79 11.97 -4.76
C GLN A 86 13.89 10.79 -5.07
N GLY A 87 14.19 9.64 -4.48
CA GLY A 87 13.38 8.44 -4.70
C GLY A 87 14.13 7.15 -4.43
N CYS A 88 13.40 6.04 -4.42
CA CYS A 88 13.94 4.71 -4.18
C CYS A 88 13.83 3.86 -5.45
N ASP A 89 14.82 3.02 -5.72
CA ASP A 89 14.69 2.00 -6.77
C ASP A 89 15.41 0.72 -6.38
N ALA A 90 14.72 -0.41 -6.50
CA ALA A 90 15.26 -1.70 -6.08
C ALA A 90 14.63 -2.85 -6.86
N GLY A 91 15.42 -3.90 -7.07
CA GLY A 91 14.93 -5.19 -7.55
C GLY A 91 15.36 -6.29 -6.60
N GLY A 92 14.53 -7.31 -6.46
CA GLY A 92 14.82 -8.43 -5.57
C GLY A 92 13.80 -9.55 -5.68
N THR A 93 13.50 -10.17 -4.56
CA THR A 93 12.58 -11.31 -4.49
C THR A 93 11.51 -11.10 -3.41
N LEU A 94 10.39 -11.80 -3.56
CA LEU A 94 9.36 -11.88 -2.54
C LEU A 94 8.85 -13.32 -2.39
N VAL A 95 8.38 -13.65 -1.19
CA VAL A 95 7.66 -14.89 -0.91
C VAL A 95 6.36 -14.54 -0.21
N ARG A 96 5.24 -15.00 -0.76
CA ARG A 96 3.92 -14.81 -0.17
C ARG A 96 3.62 -15.87 0.89
N GLN A 97 3.02 -15.44 2.00
CA GLN A 97 2.48 -16.26 3.07
C GLN A 97 1.11 -15.71 3.48
N GLY A 98 0.05 -16.20 2.84
CA GLY A 98 -1.31 -15.65 3.00
C GLY A 98 -1.36 -14.16 2.63
N GLN A 99 -1.61 -13.32 3.64
CA GLN A 99 -1.68 -11.85 3.51
C GLN A 99 -0.36 -11.14 3.77
N ARG A 100 0.76 -11.86 3.91
CA ARG A 100 2.08 -11.26 4.09
C ARG A 100 2.97 -11.54 2.90
N LEU A 101 3.73 -10.54 2.49
CA LEU A 101 4.79 -10.63 1.49
C LEU A 101 6.13 -10.44 2.20
N ARG A 102 6.93 -11.50 2.30
CA ARG A 102 8.32 -11.40 2.76
C ARG A 102 9.17 -10.90 1.60
N VAL A 103 9.61 -9.65 1.68
CA VAL A 103 10.35 -8.96 0.62
C VAL A 103 11.84 -8.95 0.96
N THR A 104 12.68 -9.21 -0.04
CA THR A 104 14.15 -9.15 0.05
C THR A 104 14.73 -8.36 -1.12
N LEU A 105 15.35 -7.22 -0.79
CA LEU A 105 15.97 -6.27 -1.73
C LEU A 105 17.45 -6.11 -1.34
N GLY A 106 18.31 -7.04 -1.78
CA GLY A 106 19.69 -7.10 -1.31
C GLY A 106 19.77 -7.39 0.20
N ALA A 107 20.34 -6.46 0.97
CA ALA A 107 20.40 -6.55 2.44
C ALA A 107 19.10 -6.12 3.14
N CYS A 108 18.26 -5.32 2.48
CA CYS A 108 16.97 -4.86 3.01
C CYS A 108 15.94 -6.00 3.00
N ARG A 109 15.38 -6.32 4.18
CA ARG A 109 14.39 -7.40 4.35
C ARG A 109 13.24 -6.95 5.25
N PHE A 110 12.01 -7.09 4.79
CA PHE A 110 10.82 -6.67 5.54
C PHE A 110 9.59 -7.48 5.14
N GLU A 111 8.51 -7.36 5.92
CA GLU A 111 7.19 -7.88 5.57
C GLU A 111 6.26 -6.76 5.16
N ALA A 112 5.58 -6.92 4.03
CA ALA A 112 4.50 -6.07 3.58
C ALA A 112 3.16 -6.80 3.72
N SER A 113 2.09 -6.05 3.99
CA SER A 113 0.73 -6.55 4.01
C SER A 113 0.16 -6.61 2.59
N TYR A 114 -0.61 -7.65 2.31
CA TYR A 114 -1.28 -7.90 1.03
C TYR A 114 -2.71 -8.37 1.27
N ASN A 115 -3.67 -7.67 0.69
CA ASN A 115 -5.10 -7.98 0.83
C ASN A 115 -5.76 -8.35 -0.52
N GLY A 116 -4.99 -8.67 -1.55
CA GLY A 116 -5.51 -9.03 -2.89
C GLY A 116 -5.31 -7.94 -3.94
N ASP A 117 -5.67 -6.70 -3.62
CA ASP A 117 -5.69 -5.54 -4.51
C ASP A 117 -4.86 -4.35 -4.03
N ARG A 118 -4.29 -4.44 -2.82
CA ARG A 118 -3.36 -3.46 -2.25
C ARG A 118 -2.16 -4.14 -1.59
N ILE A 119 -1.02 -3.45 -1.64
CA ILE A 119 0.19 -3.79 -0.90
C ILE A 119 0.58 -2.60 -0.02
N VAL A 120 0.87 -2.88 1.26
CA VAL A 120 1.26 -1.86 2.25
C VAL A 120 2.58 -2.24 2.91
N PHE A 121 3.58 -1.37 2.80
CA PHE A 121 4.89 -1.53 3.44
C PHE A 121 4.82 -1.11 4.91
N PRO A 122 5.75 -1.59 5.77
CA PRO A 122 5.72 -1.23 7.17
C PRO A 122 5.98 0.28 7.34
N GLY A 123 5.34 0.89 8.34
CA GLY A 123 5.53 2.30 8.66
C GLY A 123 6.94 2.64 9.18
N VAL A 124 7.71 1.63 9.58
CA VAL A 124 9.12 1.75 9.94
C VAL A 124 9.91 0.73 9.13
N MET A 125 10.89 1.20 8.36
CA MET A 125 11.76 0.34 7.57
C MET A 125 13.03 -0.02 8.35
N PRO A 126 13.61 -1.21 8.11
CA PRO A 126 14.95 -1.53 8.56
C PRO A 126 15.99 -0.52 8.02
N PRO A 127 17.03 -0.17 8.78
CA PRO A 127 18.07 0.77 8.34
C PRO A 127 18.76 0.37 7.03
N GLU A 128 18.87 -0.93 6.74
CA GLU A 128 19.49 -1.45 5.52
C GLU A 128 18.73 -1.01 4.25
N CYS A 129 17.45 -0.63 4.38
CA CYS A 129 16.61 -0.19 3.27
C CYS A 129 16.89 1.26 2.84
N GLU A 130 17.54 2.07 3.67
CA GLU A 130 17.90 3.44 3.32
C GLU A 130 18.85 3.51 2.11
N GLN A 131 19.69 2.48 1.92
CA GLN A 131 20.63 2.37 0.81
C GLN A 131 19.94 2.25 -0.57
N LEU A 132 18.65 1.91 -0.59
CA LEU A 132 17.85 1.82 -1.82
C LEU A 132 17.35 3.19 -2.29
N CYS A 133 17.49 4.21 -1.45
CA CYS A 133 16.87 5.52 -1.61
C CYS A 133 17.93 6.61 -1.80
N ARG A 134 17.52 7.70 -2.47
CA ARG A 134 18.33 8.91 -2.66
C ARG A 134 17.60 10.12 -2.09
N GLY A 135 18.38 11.06 -1.55
CA GLY A 135 17.85 12.26 -0.91
C GLY A 135 17.13 11.91 0.39
N ARG A 136 15.92 12.43 0.56
CA ARG A 136 15.09 12.18 1.77
C ARG A 136 13.98 11.14 1.53
N ALA A 137 14.02 10.44 0.40
CA ALA A 137 13.03 9.42 0.10
C ALA A 137 13.15 8.22 1.03
N SER A 138 12.03 7.53 1.25
CA SER A 138 11.95 6.32 2.06
C SER A 138 10.89 5.39 1.48
N LEU A 139 11.03 4.09 1.76
CA LEU A 139 10.01 3.08 1.46
C LEU A 139 8.99 2.92 2.61
N ALA A 140 9.18 3.63 3.72
CA ALA A 140 8.32 3.53 4.90
C ALA A 140 6.89 3.97 4.57
N GLY A 141 5.92 3.10 4.88
CA GLY A 141 4.51 3.36 4.65
C GLY A 141 4.12 3.48 3.17
N LEU A 142 4.95 2.98 2.25
CA LEU A 142 4.58 2.90 0.83
C LEU A 142 3.32 2.05 0.66
N GLU A 143 2.38 2.55 -0.13
CA GLU A 143 1.11 1.90 -0.44
C GLU A 143 0.89 1.91 -1.94
N VAL A 144 0.61 0.75 -2.54
CA VAL A 144 0.29 0.64 -3.96
C VAL A 144 -0.97 -0.19 -4.17
N ASP A 145 -1.78 0.23 -5.14
CA ASP A 145 -2.97 -0.50 -5.57
C ASP A 145 -2.66 -1.29 -6.84
N ARG A 146 -3.42 -2.36 -7.08
CA ARG A 146 -3.28 -3.17 -8.28
C ARG A 146 -3.65 -2.35 -9.50
N GLN A 147 -2.73 -2.26 -10.46
CA GLN A 147 -2.97 -1.59 -11.74
C GLN A 147 -3.31 -2.60 -12.84
N SER A 148 -2.63 -3.74 -12.89
CA SER A 148 -2.91 -4.82 -13.84
C SER A 148 -2.44 -6.16 -13.29
N GLU A 149 -3.12 -7.25 -13.67
CA GLU A 149 -2.70 -8.62 -13.38
C GLU A 149 -1.73 -9.18 -14.45
N SER A 150 -1.42 -8.37 -15.47
CA SER A 150 -0.59 -8.80 -16.60
C SER A 150 0.89 -8.89 -16.23
N ALA A 151 1.46 -10.08 -16.42
CA ALA A 151 2.91 -10.31 -16.31
C ALA A 151 3.70 -9.51 -17.36
N SER A 152 3.15 -9.30 -18.56
CA SER A 152 3.83 -8.53 -19.60
C SER A 152 3.88 -7.04 -19.28
N GLU A 153 2.86 -6.49 -18.61
CA GLU A 153 2.92 -5.13 -18.09
C GLU A 153 3.90 -5.00 -16.93
N ALA A 154 3.89 -5.95 -15.99
CA ALA A 154 4.83 -6.00 -14.88
C ALA A 154 6.29 -5.98 -15.37
N ALA A 155 6.59 -6.71 -16.45
CA ALA A 155 7.92 -6.79 -17.06
C ALA A 155 8.43 -5.46 -17.66
N THR A 156 7.56 -4.46 -17.82
CA THR A 156 7.95 -3.15 -18.39
C THR A 156 8.57 -2.19 -17.39
N LEU A 157 8.43 -2.45 -16.08
CA LEU A 157 9.01 -1.60 -15.03
C LEU A 157 10.53 -1.54 -15.18
N ARG A 158 11.08 -0.33 -15.12
CA ARG A 158 12.51 -0.07 -15.24
C ARG A 158 13.02 0.67 -14.01
N LEU A 159 14.10 0.15 -13.44
CA LEU A 159 14.92 0.87 -12.47
C LEU A 159 15.68 2.01 -13.14
N ARG A 160 16.28 2.91 -12.35
CA ARG A 160 16.96 4.10 -12.90
C ARG A 160 18.15 3.73 -13.80
N GLY A 161 18.80 2.60 -13.54
CA GLY A 161 19.85 2.04 -14.39
C GLY A 161 19.34 1.28 -15.64
N GLY A 162 18.05 1.34 -15.96
CA GLY A 162 17.44 0.66 -17.10
C GLY A 162 17.16 -0.83 -16.91
N LYS A 163 17.61 -1.43 -15.79
CA LYS A 163 17.34 -2.83 -15.44
C LYS A 163 15.84 -3.07 -15.28
N ARG A 164 15.35 -4.19 -15.82
CA ARG A 164 13.99 -4.69 -15.67
C ARG A 164 13.96 -5.83 -14.64
N PRO A 165 13.53 -5.58 -13.39
CA PRO A 165 13.58 -6.59 -12.33
C PRO A 165 12.53 -7.69 -12.50
N CYS A 166 11.51 -7.47 -13.32
CA CYS A 166 10.40 -8.37 -13.58
C CYS A 166 10.38 -8.95 -15.01
N GLU A 167 11.51 -8.88 -15.73
CA GLU A 167 11.73 -9.52 -17.05
C GLU A 167 12.03 -11.02 -16.97
#